data_AF-A0A1H8DEE7-F1
#
_entry.id   AF-A0A1H8DEE7-F1
#
_cell.length_a   1.000
_cell.length_b   1.000
_cell.length_c   1.000
_cell.angle_alpha   90.00
_cell.angle_beta   90.00
_cell.angle_gamma   90.00
#
_symmetry.space_group_name_H-M   'P 1'
#
loop_
_entity.id
_entity.type
_entity.pdbx_description
1 polymer ?
#
loop_
_entity_poly.entity_id
_entity_poly.type
_entity_poly.pdbx_seq_one_letter_code
_entity_poly.pdbx_strand_id
1 'polypeptide(L)' 'MKLAEKLKEKRTTPYKEIAKKFDTTVIYVGQIARGDRIPKRAGSKAMKVLQELKRMCNESNN' A
#
# COMPACT_ATOMS: atom_id res chain seq x y z
N MET A 1 -4.89 20.83 -19.02
CA MET A 1 -5.37 19.97 -17.92
C MET A 1 -6.25 20.77 -16.98
N LYS A 2 -7.42 20.24 -16.63
CA LYS A 2 -8.38 20.85 -15.70
C LYS A 2 -7.85 20.79 -14.26
N LEU A 3 -8.28 21.70 -13.39
CA LEU A 3 -7.89 21.71 -11.97
C LEU A 3 -8.17 20.37 -11.26
N ALA A 4 -9.27 19.71 -11.63
CA ALA A 4 -9.62 18.39 -11.11
C ALA A 4 -8.60 17.29 -11.45
N GLU A 5 -7.95 17.36 -12.61
CA GLU A 5 -6.91 16.40 -13.02
C GLU A 5 -5.64 16.62 -12.18
N LYS A 6 -5.24 17.87 -11.99
CA LYS A 6 -4.11 18.25 -11.12
C LYS A 6 -4.33 17.81 -9.66
N LEU A 7 -5.56 17.88 -9.16
CA LEU A 7 -5.89 17.43 -7.80
C LEU A 7 -5.91 15.90 -7.66
N LYS A 8 -6.31 15.17 -8.71
CA LYS A 8 -6.26 13.69 -8.72
C LYS A 8 -4.83 13.17 -8.63
N GLU A 9 -3.88 13.84 -9.28
CA GLU A 9 -2.46 13.47 -9.26
C GLU A 9 -1.81 13.68 -7.89
N LYS A 10 -2.22 14.73 -7.16
CA LYS A 10 -1.67 15.05 -5.84
C LYS A 10 -2.20 14.19 -4.69
N ARG A 11 -3.33 13.49 -4.88
CA ARG A 11 -4.00 12.71 -3.82
C ARG A 11 -3.62 11.22 -3.90
N THR A 12 -2.34 10.92 -3.68
CA THR A 12 -1.90 9.54 -3.43
C THR A 12 -2.10 9.23 -1.95
N THR A 13 -2.61 8.02 -1.67
CA THR A 13 -2.68 7.48 -0.31
C THR A 13 -1.59 6.43 -0.15
N PRO A 14 -1.10 6.14 1.06
CA PRO A 14 -0.08 5.11 1.28
C PRO A 14 -0.47 3.77 0.63
N TYR A 15 -1.76 3.40 0.70
CA TYR A 15 -2.23 2.16 0.07
C TYR A 15 -2.21 2.21 -1.46
N LYS A 16 -2.47 3.37 -2.08
CA LYS A 16 -2.31 3.54 -3.54
C LYS A 16 -0.86 3.44 -3.97
N GLU A 17 0.06 3.99 -3.19
CA GLU A 17 1.49 3.94 -3.49
C GLU A 17 2.03 2.51 -3.41
N ILE A 18 1.68 1.79 -2.34
CA ILE A 18 2.02 0.36 -2.19
C ILE A 18 1.37 -0.47 -3.29
N ALA A 19 0.10 -0.21 -3.62
CA ALA A 19 -0.60 -0.93 -4.69
C ALA A 19 0.11 -0.77 -6.04
N LYS A 20 0.56 0.46 -6.36
CA LYS A 20 1.35 0.73 -7.56
C LYS A 20 2.73 0.06 -7.51
N LYS A 21 3.42 0.11 -6.36
CA LYS A 21 4.77 -0.48 -6.16
C LYS A 21 4.78 -2.00 -6.39
N PHE A 22 3.75 -2.70 -5.95
CA PHE A 22 3.69 -4.17 -6.01
C PHE A 22 2.79 -4.72 -7.12
N ASP A 23 2.33 -3.85 -8.03
CA ASP A 23 1.40 -4.18 -9.10
C ASP A 23 0.20 -4.98 -8.56
N THR A 24 -0.58 -4.31 -7.72
CA THR A 24 -1.74 -4.88 -7.04
C THR A 24 -2.83 -3.83 -6.82
N THR A 25 -3.93 -4.22 -6.18
CA THR A 25 -5.07 -3.33 -5.94
C THR A 25 -5.02 -2.73 -4.55
N VAL A 26 -5.60 -1.54 -4.39
CA VAL A 26 -5.75 -0.89 -3.07
C VAL A 26 -6.53 -1.78 -2.10
N ILE A 27 -7.54 -2.52 -2.61
CA ILE A 27 -8.33 -3.48 -1.83
C ILE A 27 -7.42 -4.58 -1.28
N TYR A 28 -6.54 -5.15 -2.12
CA TYR A 28 -5.60 -6.19 -1.72
C TYR A 28 -4.64 -5.71 -0.61
N VAL A 29 -4.12 -4.49 -0.73
CA VAL A 29 -3.28 -3.87 0.30
C VAL A 29 -4.08 -3.68 1.60
N GLY A 30 -5.32 -3.20 1.51
CA GLY A 30 -6.20 -3.01 2.66
C GLY A 30 -6.54 -4.32 3.39
N GLN A 31 -6.79 -5.41 2.66
CA GLN A 31 -7.02 -6.73 3.25
C GLN A 31 -5.80 -7.23 4.05
N ILE A 32 -4.59 -6.97 3.55
CA ILE A 32 -3.37 -7.32 4.28
C ILE A 32 -3.19 -6.44 5.52
N ALA A 33 -3.43 -5.13 5.39
CA ALA A 33 -3.32 -4.19 6.50
C ALA A 33 -4.29 -4.49 7.65
N ARG A 34 -5.52 -4.92 7.34
CA ARG A 34 -6.55 -5.28 8.34
C ARG A 34 -6.41 -6.68 8.93
N GLY A 35 -5.56 -7.53 8.35
CA GLY A 35 -5.43 -8.93 8.77
C GLY A 35 -6.44 -9.89 8.12
N ASP A 36 -7.35 -9.40 7.26
CA ASP A 36 -8.24 -10.24 6.44
C ASP A 36 -7.46 -11.23 5.56
N ARG A 37 -6.23 -10.84 5.17
CA ARG A 37 -5.32 -11.64 4.34
C ARG A 37 -3.95 -11.76 4.99
N ILE A 38 -3.71 -12.90 5.66
CA ILE A 38 -2.43 -13.18 6.33
C ILE A 38 -1.46 -13.91 5.38
N PRO A 39 -0.31 -13.30 5.01
CA PRO A 39 0.68 -13.97 4.17
C PRO A 39 1.38 -15.11 4.92
N LYS A 40 1.28 -16.34 4.38
CA LYS A 40 1.93 -17.55 4.96
C LYS A 40 3.30 -17.86 4.37
N ARG A 41 3.60 -17.39 3.15
CA ARG A 41 4.87 -17.67 2.45
C ARG A 41 5.76 -16.44 2.47
N ALA A 42 6.99 -16.59 2.97
CA ALA A 42 7.95 -15.49 3.15
C ALA A 42 8.29 -14.73 1.85
N GLY A 43 8.31 -15.41 0.70
CA GLY A 43 8.58 -14.79 -0.61
C GLY A 43 7.36 -14.20 -1.32
N SER A 44 6.16 -14.32 -0.74
CA SER A 44 4.93 -13.91 -1.43
C SER A 44 4.80 -12.40 -1.58
N LYS A 45 4.13 -11.95 -2.66
CA LYS A 45 3.75 -10.54 -2.86
C LYS A 45 3.07 -9.95 -1.62
N ALA A 46 2.19 -10.71 -0.97
CA ALA A 46 1.51 -10.28 0.25
C ALA A 46 2.46 -10.06 1.45
N MET A 47 3.52 -10.87 1.58
CA MET A 47 4.53 -10.65 2.62
C MET A 47 5.31 -9.36 2.38
N LYS A 48 5.68 -9.09 1.12
CA LYS A 48 6.39 -7.85 0.75
C LYS A 48 5.51 -6.61 1.00
N VAL A 49 4.21 -6.69 0.69
CA VAL A 49 3.24 -5.62 1.01
C VAL A 49 3.14 -5.40 2.52
N LEU A 50 3.05 -6.46 3.32
CA LEU A 50 2.99 -6.37 4.78
C LEU A 50 4.26 -5.72 5.37
N GLN A 51 5.44 -6.07 4.85
CA GLN A 51 6.70 -5.48 5.27
C GLN A 51 6.77 -3.98 4.95
N GLU A 52 6.32 -3.57 3.76
CA GLU A 52 6.28 -2.15 3.38
C GLU A 52 5.32 -1.35 4.27
N LEU A 53 4.13 -1.90 4.57
CA LEU A 53 3.18 -1.29 5.50
C LEU A 53 3.80 -1.09 6.89
N LYS A 54 4.48 -2.10 7.41
CA LYS A 54 5.20 -2.01 8.70
C LYS A 54 6.32 -0.97 8.67
N ARG A 55 7.08 -0.89 7.57
CA ARG A 55 8.14 0.10 7.40
C ARG A 55 7.59 1.52 7.47
N MET A 56 6.51 1.81 6.73
CA MET A 56 5.87 3.14 6.75
C MET A 56 5.34 3.53 8.13
N CYS A 57 4.80 2.57 8.90
CA CYS A 57 4.38 2.82 10.27
C CYS A 57 5.56 3.05 11.23
N ASN A 58 6.68 2.34 11.06
CA ASN A 58 7.86 2.48 11.92
C ASN A 58 8.68 3.74 11.61
N GLU A 59 8.73 4.19 10.35
CA GLU A 59 9.37 5.45 9.95
C GLU A 59 8.66 6.69 10.53
N SER A 60 7.43 6.55 11.05
CA SER A 60 6.69 7.64 11.69
C SER A 60 7.11 7.92 13.15
N ASN A 61 8.03 7.14 13.73
CA ASN A 61 8.43 7.21 15.14
C ASN A 61 9.87 7.70 15.37
N ASN A 62 10.50 8.40 14.42
CA ASN A 62 11.86 8.93 14.57
C ASN A 62 11.99 10.36 14.06
#